data_AF-A0A2G9CFW4-F1
#
_entry.id   AF-A0A2G9CFW4-F1
#
_cell.length_a   1.000
_cell.length_b   1.000
_cell.length_c   1.000
_cell.angle_alpha   90.00
_cell.angle_beta   90.00
_cell.angle_gamma   90.00
#
_symmetry.space_group_name_H-M   'P 1'
#
loop_
_entity.id
_entity.type
_entity.pdbx_description
1 polymer ?
#
loop_
_entity_poly.entity_id
_entity_poly.type
_entity_poly.pdbx_seq_one_letter_code
_entity_poly.pdbx_strand_id
1 'polypeptide(L)'
;MKLSPLLHTAAATAAVTLTGLGQPAAAAAGAAAPADVLNVFVGQPMKGHQLTIGDFERSAPLTGDRVDAPPAPKPESPTTRISARRSAKDGPRDAVTMTWQDTWYASLRVTGGPPVDLRPYLAHGTLEFDIDVKDLRQGGLSFKLACGEGCERKVNHLIPGRALEGKGWQRLSFSLSCFHRDGDDFSRVTLPFSVEVGGRGELSIANVRIKRRGQANAVCPDYRTESVTPSPLLQSWSLDWWMPRHEQKLAEVRAMRAAGRNPEVVFIGDSITQGWEDAGKAVWAEYFARHDALALGFGGDHTENVLWRLQHGEIDGIAPKVTVLMIGTNNTGDRQDAPTATAAGIRRLIDEIRIRQPGSKILLLAIFPRDPKPDGRGRALNNEINALIRGFADGEVVHFLDIGASLSNPDGTLSPEVMPDRLHLSERGYRLWAEAMNPTLLRLLEASR
;
A
#
# COMPACT_ATOMS: atom_id res chain seq x y z
N MET A 1 -59.41 19.31 -3.97
CA MET A 1 -60.72 19.33 -3.26
C MET A 1 -60.77 18.10 -2.38
N LYS A 2 -60.87 18.07 -1.05
CA LYS A 2 -61.17 19.02 0.05
C LYS A 2 -60.36 18.51 1.27
N LEU A 3 -59.55 19.28 1.99
CA LEU A 3 -59.86 20.20 3.11
C LEU A 3 -60.68 19.56 4.27
N SER A 4 -60.07 19.62 5.47
CA SER A 4 -60.49 19.24 6.84
C SER A 4 -61.81 19.85 7.34
N PRO A 5 -62.34 19.48 8.53
CA PRO A 5 -62.00 20.12 9.84
C PRO A 5 -62.00 19.13 11.05
N LEU A 6 -61.10 19.23 12.05
CA LEU A 6 -61.08 20.03 13.32
C LEU A 6 -62.11 19.69 14.43
N LEU A 7 -61.54 19.25 15.58
CA LEU A 7 -61.79 19.58 17.01
C LEU A 7 -63.09 19.14 17.73
N HIS A 8 -62.94 18.41 18.86
CA HIS A 8 -63.15 18.93 20.23
C HIS A 8 -62.75 17.94 21.36
N THR A 9 -61.95 18.44 22.33
CA THR A 9 -61.93 18.22 23.81
C THR A 9 -61.94 16.79 24.39
N ALA A 10 -61.17 16.43 25.43
CA ALA A 10 -60.98 17.13 26.70
C ALA A 10 -59.72 16.64 27.45
N ALA A 11 -59.22 17.53 28.33
CA ALA A 11 -58.11 17.31 29.24
C ALA A 11 -58.50 16.46 30.46
N ALA A 12 -57.57 15.61 30.91
CA ALA A 12 -57.55 15.09 32.27
C ALA A 12 -56.10 15.03 32.77
N THR A 13 -55.79 15.95 33.68
CA THR A 13 -54.56 16.03 34.47
C THR A 13 -54.57 14.92 35.53
N ALA A 14 -53.60 14.00 35.47
CA ALA A 14 -53.27 13.11 36.57
C ALA A 14 -51.84 13.41 37.02
N ALA A 15 -51.73 14.06 38.17
CA ALA A 15 -50.47 14.26 38.87
C ALA A 15 -50.00 12.93 39.45
N VAL A 16 -48.88 12.42 38.94
CA VAL A 16 -48.15 11.31 39.56
C VAL A 16 -46.90 11.88 40.21
N THR A 17 -46.97 12.03 41.53
CA THR A 17 -45.81 12.27 42.39
C THR A 17 -44.94 11.01 42.41
N LEU A 18 -43.88 10.99 41.61
CA LEU A 18 -42.80 10.03 41.73
C LEU A 18 -41.72 10.62 42.64
N THR A 19 -41.70 10.12 43.87
CA THR A 19 -40.64 10.28 44.85
C THR A 19 -39.30 9.90 44.25
N GLY A 20 -38.40 10.88 44.15
CA GLY A 20 -37.02 10.68 43.72
C GLY A 20 -36.25 9.86 44.74
N LEU A 21 -35.93 8.62 44.39
CA LEU A 21 -34.78 7.91 44.93
C LEU A 21 -33.56 8.38 44.13
N GLY A 22 -32.86 9.37 44.66
CA GLY A 22 -31.57 9.81 44.12
C GLY A 22 -30.58 8.65 44.17
N GLN A 23 -30.27 8.09 43.00
CA GLN A 23 -29.04 7.32 42.85
C GLN A 23 -27.86 8.29 42.97
N PRO A 24 -26.82 7.97 43.75
CA PRO A 24 -25.61 8.78 43.73
C PRO A 24 -25.05 8.70 42.31
N ALA A 25 -24.91 9.85 41.66
CA ALA A 25 -24.13 9.96 40.44
C ALA A 25 -22.75 9.39 40.74
N ALA A 26 -22.43 8.26 40.12
CA ALA A 26 -21.07 7.76 40.10
C ALA A 26 -20.21 8.88 39.50
N ALA A 27 -19.36 9.48 40.33
CA ALA A 27 -18.39 10.44 39.89
C ALA A 27 -17.57 9.75 38.80
N ALA A 28 -17.78 10.17 37.55
CA ALA A 28 -16.87 9.84 36.47
C ALA A 28 -15.51 10.35 36.93
N ALA A 29 -14.62 9.41 37.28
CA ALA A 29 -13.24 9.72 37.57
C ALA A 29 -12.73 10.53 36.39
N GLY A 30 -12.45 11.82 36.63
CA GLY A 30 -12.05 12.75 35.59
C GLY A 30 -10.80 12.19 34.93
N ALA A 31 -10.94 11.69 33.69
CA ALA A 31 -9.79 11.38 32.87
C ALA A 31 -8.97 12.67 32.77
N ALA A 32 -7.73 12.65 33.27
CA ALA A 32 -6.85 13.79 33.19
C ALA A 32 -6.82 14.29 31.73
N ALA A 33 -6.89 15.61 31.55
CA ALA A 33 -6.81 16.20 30.23
C ALA A 33 -5.55 15.65 29.53
N PRO A 34 -5.63 15.27 28.23
CA PRO A 34 -4.48 14.70 27.57
C PRO A 34 -3.31 15.71 27.61
N ALA A 35 -2.07 15.23 27.56
CA ALA A 35 -0.91 16.12 27.53
C ALA A 35 -0.84 16.88 26.20
N ASP A 36 -0.28 18.10 26.20
CA ASP A 36 -0.05 18.84 24.94
C ASP A 36 1.05 18.19 24.09
N VAL A 37 1.99 17.50 24.74
CA VAL A 37 3.09 16.77 24.11
C VAL A 37 3.15 15.37 24.71
N LEU A 38 3.05 14.37 23.85
CA LEU A 38 3.34 12.97 24.17
C LEU A 38 4.78 12.67 23.74
N ASN A 39 5.66 12.41 24.72
CA ASN A 39 7.04 12.02 24.47
C ASN A 39 7.12 10.52 24.17
N VAL A 40 7.13 10.13 22.90
CA VAL A 40 7.19 8.72 22.46
C VAL A 40 8.60 8.15 22.69
N PHE A 41 9.63 8.92 22.32
CA PHE A 41 11.03 8.63 22.61
C PHE A 41 11.84 9.93 22.76
N VAL A 42 12.17 10.29 24.01
CA VAL A 42 13.01 11.45 24.34
C VAL A 42 14.07 10.99 25.34
N GLY A 43 15.18 10.49 24.80
CA GLY A 43 16.21 9.77 25.55
C GLY A 43 15.76 8.43 26.12
N GLN A 44 14.53 8.30 26.63
CA GLN A 44 13.91 7.02 26.95
C GLN A 44 12.59 6.87 26.20
N PRO A 45 12.19 5.63 25.85
CA PRO A 45 10.85 5.35 25.37
C PRO A 45 9.80 5.74 26.40
N MET A 46 8.59 6.04 25.94
CA MET A 46 7.46 6.28 26.82
C MET A 46 7.21 5.11 27.77
N LYS A 47 6.58 5.37 28.92
CA LYS A 47 6.38 4.38 29.99
C LYS A 47 5.77 3.07 29.45
N GLY A 48 6.38 1.95 29.84
CA GLY A 48 5.96 0.60 29.43
C GLY A 48 6.41 0.19 28.03
N HIS A 49 6.97 1.09 27.23
CA HIS A 49 7.48 0.78 25.91
C HIS A 49 9.02 0.62 25.93
N GLN A 50 9.54 0.03 24.86
CA GLN A 50 10.96 -0.16 24.61
C GLN A 50 11.29 0.09 23.12
N LEU A 51 12.56 0.38 22.84
CA LEU A 51 13.06 0.37 21.47
C LEU A 51 13.33 -1.08 21.05
N THR A 52 12.83 -1.46 19.88
CA THR A 52 12.99 -2.80 19.31
C THR A 52 13.46 -2.66 17.87
N ILE A 53 14.48 -3.44 17.48
CA ILE A 53 14.88 -3.57 16.08
C ILE A 53 14.51 -4.93 15.52
N GLY A 54 14.45 -5.04 14.19
CA GLY A 54 14.36 -6.32 13.50
C GLY A 54 13.55 -6.23 12.22
N ASP A 55 13.07 -7.37 11.75
CA ASP A 55 12.26 -7.50 10.54
C ASP A 55 10.91 -8.18 10.85
N PHE A 56 10.33 -8.88 9.86
CA PHE A 56 9.06 -9.60 9.98
C PHE A 56 9.16 -10.90 10.79
N GLU A 57 10.32 -11.54 10.81
CA GLU A 57 10.51 -12.85 11.45
C GLU A 57 11.21 -12.75 12.80
N ARG A 58 12.01 -11.70 12.98
CA ARG A 58 12.85 -11.51 14.17
C ARG A 58 12.71 -10.11 14.75
N SER A 59 12.87 -10.05 16.07
CA SER A 59 12.98 -8.78 16.78
C SER A 59 13.92 -8.92 17.98
N ALA A 60 14.56 -7.81 18.35
CA ALA A 60 15.42 -7.72 19.52
C ALA A 60 15.26 -6.37 20.21
N PRO A 61 15.03 -6.34 21.53
CA PRO A 61 14.94 -5.10 22.29
C PRO A 61 16.31 -4.48 22.53
N LEU A 62 16.41 -3.15 22.43
CA LEU A 62 17.59 -2.39 22.84
C LEU A 62 17.50 -2.10 24.35
N THR A 63 17.98 -3.04 25.16
CA THR A 63 18.00 -2.92 26.64
C THR A 63 19.28 -2.26 27.19
N GLY A 64 20.36 -2.25 26.40
CA GLY A 64 21.66 -1.66 26.77
C GLY A 64 22.15 -0.61 25.76
N ASP A 65 23.46 -0.61 25.50
CA ASP A 65 24.13 0.35 24.63
C ASP A 65 24.05 -0.02 23.17
N ARG A 66 23.92 -1.31 22.89
CA ARG A 66 23.88 -1.89 21.55
C ARG A 66 22.99 -3.13 21.55
N VAL A 67 22.37 -3.39 20.41
CA VAL A 67 21.69 -4.63 20.09
C VAL A 67 21.94 -4.97 18.62
N ASP A 68 22.09 -6.26 18.35
CA ASP A 68 22.10 -6.80 16.99
C ASP A 68 20.88 -7.74 16.86
N ALA A 69 20.15 -7.64 15.75
CA ALA A 69 19.02 -8.54 15.51
C ALA A 69 19.54 -9.97 15.33
N PRO A 70 18.80 -11.00 15.82
CA PRO A 70 19.26 -12.38 15.69
C PRO A 70 19.38 -12.79 14.21
N PRO A 71 20.17 -13.81 13.85
CA PRO A 71 20.18 -14.34 12.50
C PRO A 71 18.79 -14.82 12.07
N ALA A 72 18.38 -14.54 10.84
CA ALA A 72 17.13 -15.06 10.29
C ALA A 72 17.29 -16.56 9.95
N PRO A 73 16.24 -17.39 10.08
CA PRO A 73 16.29 -18.81 9.71
C PRO A 73 16.62 -19.04 8.23
N LYS A 74 16.11 -18.15 7.35
CA LYS A 74 16.42 -18.10 5.92
C LYS A 74 16.80 -16.66 5.57
N PRO A 75 18.07 -16.26 5.80
CA PRO A 75 18.47 -14.89 5.55
C PRO A 75 18.43 -14.60 4.06
N GLU A 76 18.00 -13.40 3.71
CA GLU A 76 17.99 -12.91 2.33
C GLU A 76 19.39 -12.95 1.71
N SER A 77 20.40 -12.61 2.52
CA SER A 77 21.81 -12.67 2.18
C SER A 77 22.62 -13.15 3.39
N PRO A 78 23.74 -13.89 3.21
CA PRO A 78 24.67 -14.21 4.30
C PRO A 78 25.24 -12.96 5.00
N THR A 79 25.23 -11.82 4.33
CA THR A 79 25.72 -10.52 4.83
C THR A 79 24.64 -9.69 5.50
N THR A 80 23.38 -10.15 5.57
CA THR A 80 22.29 -9.39 6.20
C THR A 80 22.65 -9.08 7.65
N ARG A 81 22.63 -7.79 8.03
CA ARG A 81 22.88 -7.33 9.41
C ARG A 81 21.91 -6.20 9.74
N ILE A 82 21.39 -6.21 10.97
CA ILE A 82 20.57 -5.13 11.53
C ILE A 82 21.08 -4.88 12.94
N SER A 83 21.45 -3.65 13.25
CA SER A 83 21.99 -3.28 14.56
C SER A 83 21.50 -1.91 14.97
N ALA A 84 21.36 -1.68 16.27
CA ALA A 84 21.12 -0.37 16.82
C ALA A 84 22.00 -0.13 18.04
N ARG A 85 22.41 1.11 18.23
CA ARG A 85 23.18 1.55 19.38
C ARG A 85 22.65 2.86 19.93
N ARG A 86 22.76 3.06 21.24
CA ARG A 86 22.54 4.36 21.88
C ARG A 86 23.59 5.33 21.36
N SER A 87 23.17 6.53 21.02
CA SER A 87 24.01 7.60 20.50
C SER A 87 23.62 8.93 21.16
N ALA A 88 24.28 10.01 20.75
CA ALA A 88 24.04 11.34 21.31
C ALA A 88 23.55 12.32 20.23
N LYS A 89 22.67 13.23 20.65
CA LYS A 89 22.31 14.46 19.94
C LYS A 89 22.57 15.67 20.84
N ASP A 90 21.75 15.84 21.88
CA ASP A 90 21.79 16.97 22.82
C ASP A 90 22.45 16.56 24.15
N GLY A 91 22.35 15.28 24.51
CA GLY A 91 22.96 14.68 25.70
C GLY A 91 23.47 13.25 25.47
N PRO A 92 24.11 12.63 26.46
CA PRO A 92 24.58 11.26 26.32
C PRO A 92 23.40 10.29 26.24
N ARG A 93 23.43 9.38 25.26
CA ARG A 93 22.45 8.30 25.08
C ARG A 93 21.00 8.76 24.85
N ASP A 94 20.81 9.99 24.39
CA ASP A 94 19.47 10.55 24.14
C ASP A 94 18.93 10.22 22.73
N ALA A 95 19.78 9.63 21.89
CA ALA A 95 19.48 9.22 20.53
C ALA A 95 19.75 7.72 20.33
N VAL A 96 19.34 7.20 19.18
CA VAL A 96 19.65 5.85 18.72
C VAL A 96 20.11 5.89 17.28
N THR A 97 21.25 5.27 17.00
CA THR A 97 21.74 5.03 15.63
C THR A 97 21.42 3.61 15.23
N MET A 98 20.73 3.43 14.10
CA MET A 98 20.49 2.15 13.46
C MET A 98 21.36 2.01 12.21
N THR A 99 22.00 0.85 12.05
CA THR A 99 22.75 0.46 10.86
C THR A 99 22.18 -0.85 10.33
N TRP A 100 21.98 -0.93 9.02
CA TRP A 100 21.49 -2.13 8.34
C TRP A 100 22.25 -2.38 7.05
N GLN A 101 22.31 -3.65 6.66
CA GLN A 101 23.03 -4.12 5.48
C GLN A 101 22.25 -5.28 4.85
N ASP A 102 22.13 -5.26 3.52
CA ASP A 102 21.57 -6.31 2.67
C ASP A 102 20.27 -6.90 3.24
N THR A 103 19.29 -6.03 3.46
CA THR A 103 17.96 -6.42 3.95
C THR A 103 16.84 -5.81 3.12
N TRP A 104 15.80 -6.57 2.85
CA TRP A 104 14.60 -6.14 2.15
C TRP A 104 13.79 -5.23 3.07
N TYR A 105 13.84 -5.52 4.37
CA TYR A 105 13.17 -4.78 5.41
C TYR A 105 13.89 -4.89 6.75
N ALA A 106 14.11 -3.74 7.36
CA ALA A 106 14.41 -3.64 8.78
C ALA A 106 13.62 -2.48 9.39
N SER A 107 13.53 -2.48 10.70
CA SER A 107 12.82 -1.44 11.43
C SER A 107 13.43 -1.15 12.78
N LEU A 108 13.24 0.09 13.22
CA LEU A 108 13.38 0.54 14.61
C LEU A 108 12.00 0.99 15.09
N ARG A 109 11.49 0.35 16.15
CA ARG A 109 10.11 0.46 16.61
C ARG A 109 10.06 0.86 18.09
N VAL A 110 9.06 1.64 18.48
CA VAL A 110 8.70 1.86 19.90
C VAL A 110 7.52 0.95 20.23
N THR A 111 7.73 -0.10 21.02
CA THR A 111 6.79 -1.24 21.19
C THR A 111 6.73 -1.73 22.63
N GLY A 112 5.85 -2.70 22.93
CA GLY A 112 5.84 -3.46 24.18
C GLY A 112 4.96 -2.89 25.30
N GLY A 113 4.50 -1.64 25.15
CA GLY A 113 3.61 -1.02 26.13
C GLY A 113 2.12 -1.11 25.79
N PRO A 114 1.26 -0.55 26.65
CA PRO A 114 -0.18 -0.51 26.40
C PRO A 114 -0.51 0.39 25.19
N PRO A 115 -1.63 0.14 24.48
CA PRO A 115 -2.07 1.00 23.39
C PRO A 115 -2.22 2.47 23.82
N VAL A 116 -1.94 3.37 22.88
CA VAL A 116 -1.94 4.82 23.09
C VAL A 116 -3.18 5.43 22.44
N ASP A 117 -3.92 6.26 23.18
CA ASP A 117 -5.02 7.04 22.60
C ASP A 117 -4.48 8.31 21.93
N LEU A 118 -4.49 8.32 20.60
CA LEU A 118 -4.03 9.44 19.78
C LEU A 118 -5.16 10.31 19.23
N ARG A 119 -6.44 9.99 19.52
CA ARG A 119 -7.59 10.81 19.08
C ARG A 119 -7.46 12.29 19.48
N PRO A 120 -6.97 12.65 20.69
CA PRO A 120 -6.80 14.06 21.07
C PRO A 120 -5.81 14.85 20.21
N TYR A 121 -4.98 14.16 19.42
CA TYR A 121 -3.91 14.74 18.60
C TYR A 121 -4.28 14.80 17.10
N LEU A 122 -5.34 14.12 16.65
CA LEU A 122 -5.61 13.94 15.21
C LEU A 122 -5.90 15.22 14.45
N ALA A 123 -6.64 16.16 15.05
CA ALA A 123 -7.16 17.32 14.32
C ALA A 123 -6.07 18.28 13.83
N HIS A 124 -5.04 18.53 14.65
CA HIS A 124 -4.00 19.54 14.40
C HIS A 124 -2.60 19.08 14.83
N GLY A 125 -2.47 17.83 15.23
CA GLY A 125 -1.25 17.32 15.81
C GLY A 125 -0.21 16.92 14.78
N THR A 126 1.02 16.85 15.26
CA THR A 126 2.18 16.47 14.46
C THR A 126 2.94 15.34 15.13
N LEU A 127 3.45 14.42 14.31
CA LEU A 127 4.53 13.51 14.70
C LEU A 127 5.85 14.18 14.35
N GLU A 128 6.63 14.52 15.36
CA GLU A 128 7.88 15.27 15.24
C GLU A 128 9.05 14.47 15.79
N PHE A 129 10.19 14.50 15.09
CA PHE A 129 11.42 13.83 15.52
C PHE A 129 12.63 14.47 14.84
N ASP A 130 13.80 14.23 15.42
CA ASP A 130 15.07 14.62 14.81
C ASP A 130 15.70 13.38 14.17
N ILE A 131 16.21 13.54 12.95
CA ILE A 131 16.87 12.49 12.17
C ILE A 131 18.22 12.97 11.66
N ASP A 132 19.22 12.11 11.67
CA ASP A 132 20.52 12.31 11.03
C ASP A 132 20.77 11.16 10.07
N VAL A 133 20.67 11.43 8.76
CA VAL A 133 20.83 10.42 7.70
C VAL A 133 22.30 10.39 7.30
N LYS A 134 22.99 9.28 7.61
CA LYS A 134 24.43 9.14 7.35
C LYS A 134 24.73 8.40 6.04
N ASP A 135 23.98 7.35 5.74
CA ASP A 135 24.00 6.63 4.45
C ASP A 135 22.58 6.18 4.10
N LEU A 136 22.08 6.58 2.93
CA LEU A 136 20.80 6.11 2.39
C LEU A 136 20.86 5.89 0.86
N ARG A 137 22.04 5.90 0.24
CA ARG A 137 22.19 5.83 -1.23
C ARG A 137 21.57 4.56 -1.81
N GLN A 138 21.77 3.46 -1.10
CA GLN A 138 21.24 2.14 -1.43
C GLN A 138 20.15 1.71 -0.42
N GLY A 139 19.58 2.68 0.31
CA GLY A 139 18.64 2.43 1.38
C GLY A 139 17.21 2.87 1.06
N GLY A 140 16.25 2.25 1.73
CA GLY A 140 14.86 2.68 1.86
C GLY A 140 14.63 3.48 3.13
N LEU A 141 13.68 4.42 3.11
CA LEU A 141 13.24 5.13 4.31
C LEU A 141 11.74 5.36 4.27
N SER A 142 11.06 4.93 5.32
CA SER A 142 9.64 5.20 5.56
C SER A 142 9.38 5.34 7.06
N PHE A 143 8.32 6.06 7.39
CA PHE A 143 7.83 6.18 8.75
C PHE A 143 6.48 5.49 8.84
N LYS A 144 6.20 4.86 9.98
CA LYS A 144 4.99 4.09 10.19
C LYS A 144 4.41 4.28 11.57
N LEU A 145 3.08 4.24 11.62
CA LEU A 145 2.27 4.10 12.83
C LEU A 145 1.28 2.96 12.60
N ALA A 146 0.94 2.22 13.66
CA ALA A 146 -0.12 1.23 13.57
C ALA A 146 -1.07 1.25 14.77
N CYS A 147 -2.36 1.00 14.51
CA CYS A 147 -3.43 0.92 15.51
C CYS A 147 -4.10 -0.46 15.64
N GLY A 148 -3.40 -1.50 15.20
CA GLY A 148 -3.87 -2.88 15.20
C GLY A 148 -3.98 -3.46 13.80
N GLU A 149 -4.64 -4.61 13.70
CA GLU A 149 -4.84 -5.31 12.43
C GLU A 149 -5.59 -4.42 11.43
N GLY A 150 -5.08 -4.34 10.19
CA GLY A 150 -5.65 -3.50 9.13
C GLY A 150 -5.43 -1.99 9.28
N CYS A 151 -4.78 -1.56 10.37
CA CYS A 151 -4.47 -0.16 10.65
C CYS A 151 -2.96 0.06 10.67
N GLU A 152 -2.28 -0.24 9.56
CA GLU A 152 -0.86 0.04 9.38
C GLU A 152 -0.72 1.15 8.35
N ARG A 153 -0.16 2.30 8.75
CA ARG A 153 -0.07 3.49 7.90
C ARG A 153 1.38 3.88 7.76
N LYS A 154 1.86 3.86 6.51
CA LYS A 154 3.23 4.08 6.14
C LYS A 154 3.32 5.32 5.25
N VAL A 155 4.28 6.20 5.56
CA VAL A 155 4.62 7.35 4.73
C VAL A 155 6.00 7.08 4.15
N ASN A 156 6.06 6.90 2.83
CA ASN A 156 7.31 6.76 2.11
C ASN A 156 8.08 8.10 2.12
N HIS A 157 9.34 8.06 2.52
CA HIS A 157 10.21 9.23 2.62
C HIS A 157 11.56 9.00 1.93
N LEU A 158 11.60 8.12 0.93
CA LEU A 158 12.83 7.74 0.24
C LEU A 158 13.53 8.93 -0.42
N ILE A 159 12.86 9.63 -1.34
CA ILE A 159 13.49 10.72 -2.11
C ILE A 159 13.87 11.91 -1.22
N PRO A 160 12.96 12.44 -0.37
CA PRO A 160 13.35 13.52 0.54
C PRO A 160 14.40 13.06 1.57
N GLY A 161 14.32 11.81 2.05
CA GLY A 161 15.29 11.22 2.98
C GLY A 161 16.70 11.15 2.41
N ARG A 162 16.85 10.75 1.14
CA ARG A 162 18.15 10.76 0.45
C ARG A 162 18.72 12.17 0.34
N ALA A 163 17.87 13.18 0.17
CA ALA A 163 18.30 14.57 0.18
C ALA A 163 18.76 15.07 1.56
N LEU A 164 18.56 14.31 2.65
CA LEU A 164 19.09 14.61 3.98
C LEU A 164 20.48 14.00 4.25
N GLU A 165 20.97 13.12 3.37
CA GLU A 165 22.24 12.43 3.58
C GLU A 165 23.39 13.42 3.79
N GLY A 166 24.13 13.25 4.90
CA GLY A 166 25.29 14.08 5.24
C GLY A 166 24.96 15.50 5.69
N LYS A 167 23.68 15.86 5.87
CA LYS A 167 23.27 17.20 6.35
C LYS A 167 23.23 17.34 7.87
N GLY A 168 23.65 16.31 8.61
CA GLY A 168 23.57 16.26 10.07
C GLY A 168 22.12 16.18 10.57
N TRP A 169 21.90 16.53 11.84
CA TRP A 169 20.57 16.50 12.44
C TRP A 169 19.58 17.46 11.77
N GLN A 170 18.49 16.90 11.28
CA GLN A 170 17.36 17.60 10.68
C GLN A 170 16.11 17.29 11.48
N ARG A 171 15.22 18.27 11.61
CA ARG A 171 13.93 18.09 12.28
C ARG A 171 12.85 17.77 11.26
N LEU A 172 12.18 16.63 11.41
CA LEU A 172 11.01 16.27 10.63
C LEU A 172 9.74 16.41 11.47
N SER A 173 8.68 16.89 10.83
CA SER A 173 7.36 17.12 11.40
C SER A 173 6.32 16.75 10.36
N PHE A 174 5.64 15.64 10.58
CA PHE A 174 4.52 15.19 9.76
C PHE A 174 3.21 15.55 10.43
N SER A 175 2.19 15.95 9.66
CA SER A 175 0.82 15.97 10.18
C SER A 175 0.46 14.57 10.66
N LEU A 176 -0.18 14.44 11.83
CA LEU A 176 -0.60 13.12 12.32
C LEU A 176 -1.63 12.48 11.38
N SER A 177 -2.37 13.30 10.62
CA SER A 177 -3.28 12.84 9.57
C SER A 177 -2.59 12.05 8.45
N CYS A 178 -1.27 12.18 8.27
CA CYS A 178 -0.51 11.36 7.32
C CYS A 178 -0.54 9.86 7.67
N PHE A 179 -0.84 9.54 8.93
CA PHE A 179 -0.83 8.19 9.47
C PHE A 179 -2.23 7.71 9.86
N HIS A 180 -3.28 8.41 9.44
CA HIS A 180 -4.66 8.11 9.78
C HIS A 180 -5.53 8.10 8.51
N ARG A 181 -6.38 7.08 8.39
CA ARG A 181 -7.44 7.00 7.39
C ARG A 181 -8.80 6.93 8.06
N ASP A 182 -9.83 7.33 7.32
CA ASP A 182 -11.21 7.22 7.78
C ASP A 182 -11.52 5.75 8.15
N GLY A 183 -11.99 5.54 9.39
CA GLY A 183 -12.26 4.21 9.95
C GLY A 183 -11.14 3.65 10.86
N ASP A 184 -9.97 4.28 10.92
CA ASP A 184 -8.89 3.85 11.81
C ASP A 184 -9.24 4.10 13.29
N ASP A 185 -9.04 3.10 14.17
CA ASP A 185 -9.26 3.24 15.61
C ASP A 185 -8.02 3.79 16.33
N PHE A 186 -7.87 5.11 16.30
CA PHE A 186 -6.79 5.80 16.98
C PHE A 186 -6.94 5.86 18.52
N SER A 187 -7.97 5.24 19.10
CA SER A 187 -8.04 5.08 20.56
C SER A 187 -7.08 4.01 21.08
N ARG A 188 -6.56 3.15 20.19
CA ARG A 188 -5.74 1.98 20.52
C ARG A 188 -4.50 1.84 19.64
N VAL A 189 -3.70 2.90 19.52
CA VAL A 189 -2.46 2.86 18.74
C VAL A 189 -1.43 1.94 19.39
N THR A 190 -1.09 0.84 18.73
CA THR A 190 -0.20 -0.23 19.25
C THR A 190 1.27 -0.03 18.87
N LEU A 191 1.52 0.71 17.78
CA LEU A 191 2.85 1.09 17.32
C LEU A 191 2.86 2.61 17.08
N PRO A 192 3.16 3.43 18.10
CA PRO A 192 3.11 4.88 17.98
C PRO A 192 4.20 5.47 17.09
N PHE A 193 5.29 4.72 16.86
CA PHE A 193 6.38 5.14 15.98
C PHE A 193 7.21 3.95 15.50
N SER A 194 7.49 3.93 14.20
CA SER A 194 8.45 3.04 13.57
C SER A 194 9.16 3.76 12.42
N VAL A 195 10.47 3.58 12.35
CA VAL A 195 11.24 3.82 11.12
C VAL A 195 11.39 2.48 10.42
N GLU A 196 11.03 2.42 9.15
CA GLU A 196 11.21 1.25 8.29
C GLU A 196 12.22 1.57 7.18
N VAL A 197 13.13 0.64 6.95
CA VAL A 197 14.23 0.77 6.01
C VAL A 197 14.38 -0.50 5.18
N GLY A 198 15.11 -0.41 4.08
CA GLY A 198 15.52 -1.53 3.25
C GLY A 198 16.87 -1.25 2.59
N GLY A 199 17.40 -2.21 1.84
CA GLY A 199 18.75 -2.19 1.28
C GLY A 199 19.84 -2.10 2.35
N ARG A 200 20.64 -1.04 2.31
CA ARG A 200 21.67 -0.74 3.32
C ARG A 200 21.68 0.74 3.72
N GLY A 201 22.18 1.03 4.91
CA GLY A 201 22.37 2.40 5.36
C GLY A 201 22.64 2.55 6.85
N GLU A 202 22.76 3.81 7.26
CA GLU A 202 22.88 4.22 8.66
C GLU A 202 22.10 5.52 8.89
N LEU A 203 21.29 5.55 9.95
CA LEU A 203 20.59 6.75 10.38
C LEU A 203 20.52 6.83 11.91
N SER A 204 20.41 8.05 12.43
CA SER A 204 20.17 8.31 13.85
C SER A 204 18.80 8.96 14.05
N ILE A 205 18.09 8.59 15.12
CA ILE A 205 16.81 9.17 15.52
C ILE A 205 16.89 9.67 16.97
N ALA A 206 16.30 10.82 17.23
CA ALA A 206 16.12 11.35 18.57
C ALA A 206 14.76 12.06 18.68
N ASN A 207 14.37 12.41 19.90
CA ASN A 207 13.39 13.46 20.13
C ASN A 207 11.99 13.23 19.51
N VAL A 208 11.54 11.96 19.44
CA VAL A 208 10.24 11.56 18.90
C VAL A 208 9.10 11.97 19.83
N ARG A 209 8.23 12.85 19.33
CA ARG A 209 7.12 13.46 20.05
C ARG A 209 5.87 13.50 19.18
N ILE A 210 4.72 13.34 19.81
CA ILE A 210 3.43 13.65 19.20
C ILE A 210 2.88 14.90 19.91
N LYS A 211 2.68 15.98 19.17
CA LYS A 211 2.14 17.23 19.71
C LYS A 211 0.69 17.40 19.33
N ARG A 212 -0.12 18.00 20.21
CA ARG A 212 -1.54 18.28 19.91
C ARG A 212 -1.70 19.36 18.83
N ARG A 213 -0.75 20.28 18.78
CA ARG A 213 -0.65 21.34 17.78
C ARG A 213 0.80 21.49 17.36
N GLY A 214 1.03 21.52 16.07
CA GLY A 214 2.34 21.77 15.47
C GLY A 214 2.20 22.19 14.02
N GLN A 215 3.32 22.62 13.43
CA GLN A 215 3.39 22.91 12.00
C GLN A 215 4.19 21.80 11.34
N ALA A 216 3.56 21.10 10.40
CA ALA A 216 4.23 20.11 9.59
C ALA A 216 5.22 20.78 8.63
N ASN A 217 6.40 20.19 8.45
CA ASN A 217 7.38 20.59 7.46
C ASN A 217 7.68 19.47 6.43
N ALA A 218 7.15 18.27 6.67
CA ALA A 218 7.20 17.16 5.75
C ALA A 218 5.82 16.94 5.12
N VAL A 219 5.83 16.66 3.81
CA VAL A 219 4.62 16.36 3.03
C VAL A 219 4.40 14.85 3.01
N CYS A 220 3.14 14.44 3.07
CA CYS A 220 2.72 13.08 2.78
C CYS A 220 1.69 13.11 1.64
N PRO A 221 1.65 12.08 0.78
CA PRO A 221 0.59 11.96 -0.22
C PRO A 221 -0.80 11.92 0.44
N ASP A 222 -1.81 12.46 -0.24
CA ASP A 222 -3.20 12.24 0.16
C ASP A 222 -3.60 10.82 -0.25
N TYR A 223 -3.81 9.95 0.75
CA TYR A 223 -4.17 8.55 0.54
C TYR A 223 -5.46 8.37 -0.27
N ARG A 224 -6.31 9.40 -0.37
CA ARG A 224 -7.55 9.36 -1.15
C ARG A 224 -7.32 9.55 -2.65
N THR A 225 -6.20 10.17 -3.04
CA THR A 225 -5.94 10.54 -4.44
C THR A 225 -4.65 9.97 -5.00
N GLU A 226 -3.80 9.36 -4.17
CA GLU A 226 -2.53 8.79 -4.60
C GLU A 226 -2.73 7.74 -5.69
N SER A 227 -3.77 6.88 -5.60
CA SER A 227 -4.10 5.88 -6.64
C SER A 227 -4.48 6.46 -8.02
N VAL A 228 -4.83 7.74 -8.10
CA VAL A 228 -5.18 8.43 -9.35
C VAL A 228 -4.14 9.48 -9.76
N THR A 229 -3.07 9.66 -8.99
CA THR A 229 -2.06 10.69 -9.21
C THR A 229 -0.82 10.06 -9.82
N PRO A 230 -0.50 10.29 -11.11
CA PRO A 230 0.59 9.61 -11.79
C PRO A 230 1.94 9.82 -11.07
N SER A 231 2.64 8.74 -10.76
CA SER A 231 3.97 8.78 -10.14
C SER A 231 4.80 7.56 -10.55
N PRO A 232 6.13 7.68 -10.74
CA PRO A 232 7.02 6.52 -10.82
C PRO A 232 6.92 5.65 -9.55
N LEU A 233 7.36 4.38 -9.66
CA LEU A 233 7.48 3.51 -8.49
C LEU A 233 8.72 3.88 -7.67
N LEU A 234 8.50 4.56 -6.55
CA LEU A 234 9.57 5.13 -5.69
C LEU A 234 9.88 4.25 -4.47
N GLN A 235 10.25 3.00 -4.70
CA GLN A 235 10.70 2.08 -3.65
C GLN A 235 12.21 1.86 -3.76
N SER A 236 12.91 1.65 -2.65
CA SER A 236 14.38 1.55 -2.70
C SER A 236 14.87 0.39 -3.56
N TRP A 237 14.10 -0.70 -3.63
CA TRP A 237 14.37 -1.87 -4.46
C TRP A 237 13.92 -1.73 -5.92
N SER A 238 13.21 -0.65 -6.30
CA SER A 238 12.73 -0.43 -7.66
C SER A 238 13.57 0.56 -8.47
N LEU A 239 14.26 1.50 -7.80
CA LEU A 239 14.89 2.65 -8.47
C LEU A 239 15.91 2.26 -9.55
N ASP A 240 16.64 1.16 -9.36
CA ASP A 240 17.73 0.78 -10.27
C ASP A 240 17.24 0.02 -11.53
N TRP A 241 15.98 -0.45 -11.55
CA TRP A 241 15.47 -1.26 -12.67
C TRP A 241 14.18 -0.74 -13.29
N TRP A 242 13.33 -0.03 -12.53
CA TRP A 242 11.99 0.35 -13.00
C TRP A 242 12.04 1.31 -14.19
N MET A 243 12.83 2.39 -14.08
CA MET A 243 13.04 3.34 -15.19
C MET A 243 13.76 2.69 -16.39
N PRO A 244 14.87 1.94 -16.21
CA PRO A 244 15.47 1.18 -17.30
C PRO A 244 14.50 0.22 -18.02
N ARG A 245 13.62 -0.46 -17.29
CA ARG A 245 12.59 -1.33 -17.89
C ARG A 245 11.57 -0.52 -18.69
N HIS A 246 11.16 0.65 -18.21
CA HIS A 246 10.29 1.55 -18.99
C HIS A 246 10.92 1.90 -20.33
N GLU A 247 12.19 2.32 -20.32
CA GLU A 247 12.94 2.60 -21.56
C GLU A 247 13.08 1.37 -22.46
N GLN A 248 13.30 0.19 -21.89
CA GLN A 248 13.33 -1.07 -22.63
C GLN A 248 11.99 -1.34 -23.33
N LYS A 249 10.85 -1.12 -22.65
CA LYS A 249 9.52 -1.30 -23.23
C LYS A 249 9.19 -0.28 -24.30
N LEU A 250 9.59 0.98 -24.12
CA LEU A 250 9.51 1.98 -25.18
C LEU A 250 10.35 1.58 -26.41
N ALA A 251 11.54 1.00 -26.20
CA ALA A 251 12.39 0.52 -27.29
C ALA A 251 11.76 -0.69 -28.02
N GLU A 252 11.13 -1.62 -27.29
CA GLU A 252 10.40 -2.76 -27.86
C GLU A 252 9.24 -2.28 -28.75
N VAL A 253 8.43 -1.34 -28.27
CA VAL A 253 7.34 -0.71 -29.04
C VAL A 253 7.88 -0.03 -30.30
N ARG A 254 8.96 0.76 -30.19
CA ARG A 254 9.60 1.40 -31.34
C ARG A 254 10.10 0.38 -32.37
N ALA A 255 10.70 -0.71 -31.91
CA ALA A 255 11.22 -1.77 -32.78
C ALA A 255 10.10 -2.49 -33.54
N MET A 256 8.98 -2.81 -32.87
CA MET A 256 7.80 -3.40 -33.53
C MET A 256 7.28 -2.47 -34.64
N ARG A 257 7.11 -1.19 -34.33
CA ARG A 257 6.65 -0.19 -35.30
C ARG A 257 7.59 -0.04 -36.49
N ALA A 258 8.90 0.01 -36.24
CA ALA A 258 9.91 0.10 -37.30
C ALA A 258 9.90 -1.13 -38.22
N ALA A 259 9.49 -2.30 -37.71
CA ALA A 259 9.30 -3.52 -38.47
C ALA A 259 7.94 -3.61 -39.19
N GLY A 260 7.11 -2.55 -39.14
CA GLY A 260 5.76 -2.55 -39.70
C GLY A 260 4.77 -3.46 -38.94
N ARG A 261 5.13 -3.86 -37.71
CA ARG A 261 4.29 -4.70 -36.84
C ARG A 261 3.50 -3.83 -35.88
N ASN A 262 2.32 -4.31 -35.52
CA ASN A 262 1.45 -3.69 -34.53
C ASN A 262 0.82 -4.81 -33.67
N PRO A 263 0.98 -4.79 -32.34
CA PRO A 263 0.43 -5.84 -31.49
C PRO A 263 -1.10 -5.87 -31.61
N GLU A 264 -1.70 -7.05 -31.79
CA GLU A 264 -3.17 -7.16 -31.73
C GLU A 264 -3.66 -7.12 -30.27
N VAL A 265 -2.83 -7.61 -29.34
CA VAL A 265 -3.15 -7.68 -27.91
C VAL A 265 -2.03 -7.04 -27.08
N VAL A 266 -2.40 -6.18 -26.14
CA VAL A 266 -1.48 -5.59 -25.17
C VAL A 266 -1.95 -5.93 -23.76
N PHE A 267 -1.07 -6.45 -22.91
CA PHE A 267 -1.34 -6.70 -21.50
C PHE A 267 -0.67 -5.61 -20.66
N ILE A 268 -1.42 -4.96 -19.76
CA ILE A 268 -0.92 -3.94 -18.85
C ILE A 268 -1.20 -4.39 -17.41
N GLY A 269 -0.19 -4.30 -16.55
CA GLY A 269 -0.36 -4.61 -15.13
C GLY A 269 0.92 -4.55 -14.30
N ASP A 270 0.94 -5.36 -13.25
CA ASP A 270 2.02 -5.44 -12.25
C ASP A 270 2.98 -6.63 -12.48
N SER A 271 3.55 -7.20 -11.40
CA SER A 271 4.42 -8.37 -11.42
C SER A 271 3.76 -9.60 -12.04
N ILE A 272 2.44 -9.76 -11.87
CA ILE A 272 1.71 -10.89 -12.43
C ILE A 272 1.60 -10.75 -13.96
N THR A 273 1.47 -9.53 -14.48
CA THR A 273 1.58 -9.31 -15.93
C THR A 273 3.02 -9.44 -16.40
N GLN A 274 4.00 -8.99 -15.61
CA GLN A 274 5.42 -9.12 -15.96
C GLN A 274 5.84 -10.59 -16.09
N GLY A 275 5.32 -11.48 -15.25
CA GLY A 275 5.71 -12.88 -15.26
C GLY A 275 5.30 -13.66 -16.51
N TRP A 276 4.51 -13.08 -17.44
CA TRP A 276 4.39 -13.61 -18.80
C TRP A 276 5.74 -13.69 -19.54
N GLU A 277 6.72 -12.87 -19.16
CA GLU A 277 8.08 -12.90 -19.73
C GLU A 277 8.98 -13.98 -19.08
N ASP A 278 8.52 -14.58 -17.98
CA ASP A 278 9.30 -15.54 -17.18
C ASP A 278 8.50 -16.84 -16.94
N ALA A 279 7.91 -17.04 -15.76
CA ALA A 279 7.15 -18.25 -15.43
C ALA A 279 6.00 -18.57 -16.41
N GLY A 280 5.44 -17.56 -17.07
CA GLY A 280 4.39 -17.71 -18.08
C GLY A 280 4.89 -17.84 -19.52
N LYS A 281 6.21 -17.78 -19.77
CA LYS A 281 6.79 -17.63 -21.12
C LYS A 281 6.40 -18.73 -22.09
N ALA A 282 6.37 -19.99 -21.64
CA ALA A 282 5.97 -21.12 -22.48
C ALA A 282 4.49 -21.01 -22.90
N VAL A 283 3.62 -20.67 -21.96
CA VAL A 283 2.19 -20.46 -22.20
C VAL A 283 1.96 -19.23 -23.08
N TRP A 284 2.74 -18.16 -22.90
CA TRP A 284 2.67 -16.97 -23.74
C TRP A 284 2.95 -17.28 -25.21
N ALA A 285 3.98 -18.08 -25.48
CA ALA A 285 4.33 -18.52 -26.82
C ALA A 285 3.20 -19.34 -27.48
N GLU A 286 2.51 -20.17 -26.70
CA GLU A 286 1.41 -21.02 -27.18
C GLU A 286 0.14 -20.21 -27.51
N TYR A 287 -0.23 -19.25 -26.66
CA TYR A 287 -1.53 -18.57 -26.76
C TYR A 287 -1.48 -17.20 -27.47
N PHE A 288 -0.40 -16.43 -27.28
CA PHE A 288 -0.40 -14.99 -27.59
C PHE A 288 0.63 -14.57 -28.64
N ALA A 289 1.65 -15.39 -28.93
CA ALA A 289 2.65 -15.07 -29.95
C ALA A 289 2.04 -14.82 -31.34
N ARG A 290 0.99 -15.58 -31.71
CA ARG A 290 0.28 -15.42 -32.99
C ARG A 290 -0.45 -14.08 -33.14
N HIS A 291 -0.63 -13.35 -32.05
CA HIS A 291 -1.31 -12.05 -31.99
C HIS A 291 -0.32 -10.89 -31.91
N ASP A 292 0.98 -11.15 -32.13
CA ASP A 292 2.06 -10.19 -31.88
C ASP A 292 1.92 -9.53 -30.50
N ALA A 293 1.46 -10.29 -29.50
CA ALA A 293 1.07 -9.70 -28.23
C ALA A 293 2.25 -9.06 -27.50
N LEU A 294 1.96 -8.03 -26.71
CA LEU A 294 2.95 -7.29 -25.92
C LEU A 294 2.58 -7.30 -24.43
N ALA A 295 3.52 -7.71 -23.57
CA ALA A 295 3.37 -7.64 -22.11
C ALA A 295 4.05 -6.37 -21.55
N LEU A 296 3.26 -5.52 -20.89
CA LEU A 296 3.66 -4.26 -20.26
C LEU A 296 3.41 -4.32 -18.74
N GLY A 297 3.98 -5.35 -18.11
CA GLY A 297 3.92 -5.58 -16.66
C GLY A 297 5.17 -5.11 -15.93
N PHE A 298 5.00 -4.53 -14.74
CA PHE A 298 6.08 -4.03 -13.89
C PHE A 298 5.87 -4.47 -12.44
N GLY A 299 6.85 -5.17 -11.87
CA GLY A 299 6.78 -5.69 -10.52
C GLY A 299 6.56 -4.60 -9.46
N GLY A 300 5.53 -4.78 -8.65
CA GLY A 300 5.16 -3.86 -7.58
C GLY A 300 4.40 -2.60 -8.00
N ASP A 301 4.05 -2.48 -9.29
CA ASP A 301 3.24 -1.35 -9.76
C ASP A 301 1.90 -1.27 -9.05
N HIS A 302 1.57 -0.06 -8.64
CA HIS A 302 0.25 0.38 -8.25
C HIS A 302 -0.44 1.07 -9.43
N THR A 303 -1.74 1.38 -9.30
CA THR A 303 -2.52 2.06 -10.34
C THR A 303 -1.87 3.35 -10.86
N GLU A 304 -1.28 4.14 -9.96
CA GLU A 304 -0.60 5.40 -10.25
C GLU A 304 0.71 5.24 -11.03
N ASN A 305 1.38 4.10 -10.86
CA ASN A 305 2.63 3.79 -11.57
C ASN A 305 2.34 3.41 -13.01
N VAL A 306 1.30 2.59 -13.22
CA VAL A 306 0.78 2.31 -14.56
C VAL A 306 0.36 3.60 -15.24
N LEU A 307 -0.38 4.46 -14.54
CA LEU A 307 -0.87 5.72 -15.11
C LEU A 307 0.29 6.60 -15.57
N TRP A 308 1.36 6.67 -14.78
CA TRP A 308 2.58 7.36 -15.18
C TRP A 308 3.17 6.74 -16.45
N ARG A 309 3.35 5.42 -16.53
CA ARG A 309 3.94 4.76 -17.71
C ARG A 309 3.14 5.03 -18.99
N LEU A 310 1.80 4.92 -18.91
CA LEU A 310 0.91 5.26 -20.03
C LEU A 310 1.11 6.70 -20.47
N GLN A 311 1.20 7.63 -19.52
CA GLN A 311 1.42 9.05 -19.79
C GLN A 311 2.80 9.36 -20.37
N HIS A 312 3.76 8.44 -20.24
CA HIS A 312 5.13 8.54 -20.72
C HIS A 312 5.41 7.59 -21.89
N GLY A 313 4.38 7.31 -22.69
CA GLY A 313 4.52 6.81 -24.05
C GLY A 313 4.47 5.29 -24.23
N GLU A 314 4.18 4.54 -23.17
CA GLU A 314 4.28 3.07 -23.19
C GLU A 314 3.37 2.38 -24.23
N ILE A 315 2.27 3.04 -24.60
CA ILE A 315 1.34 2.56 -25.62
C ILE A 315 1.24 3.53 -26.80
N ASP A 316 2.20 4.43 -27.01
CA ASP A 316 2.10 5.42 -28.07
C ASP A 316 2.55 4.87 -29.44
N GLY A 317 1.73 5.12 -30.47
CA GLY A 317 2.03 4.75 -31.85
C GLY A 317 1.82 3.28 -32.21
N ILE A 318 1.23 2.50 -31.29
CA ILE A 318 0.60 1.21 -31.56
C ILE A 318 -0.92 1.38 -31.57
N ALA A 319 -1.64 0.37 -32.05
CA ALA A 319 -3.10 0.34 -32.13
C ALA A 319 -3.62 -1.09 -31.88
N PRO A 320 -3.55 -1.62 -30.64
CA PRO A 320 -4.07 -2.94 -30.34
C PRO A 320 -5.58 -3.02 -30.54
N LYS A 321 -6.05 -4.21 -30.92
CA LYS A 321 -7.48 -4.54 -30.97
C LYS A 321 -8.02 -4.75 -29.56
N VAL A 322 -7.24 -5.38 -28.68
CA VAL A 322 -7.61 -5.65 -27.30
C VAL A 322 -6.49 -5.26 -26.34
N THR A 323 -6.82 -4.50 -25.30
CA THR A 323 -5.98 -4.23 -24.16
C THR A 323 -6.48 -5.01 -22.95
N VAL A 324 -5.68 -5.94 -22.43
CA VAL A 324 -5.95 -6.67 -21.18
C VAL A 324 -5.39 -5.85 -20.02
N LEU A 325 -6.23 -5.45 -19.08
CA LEU A 325 -5.85 -4.67 -17.90
C LEU A 325 -6.08 -5.49 -16.63
N MET A 326 -5.04 -5.70 -15.83
CA MET A 326 -5.13 -6.32 -14.51
C MET A 326 -4.13 -5.64 -13.57
N ILE A 327 -4.63 -4.95 -12.55
CA ILE A 327 -3.81 -4.14 -11.64
C ILE A 327 -4.57 -3.89 -10.33
N GLY A 328 -3.83 -3.69 -9.24
CA GLY A 328 -4.36 -3.21 -7.96
C GLY A 328 -3.98 -4.08 -6.75
N THR A 329 -3.41 -5.27 -6.96
CA THR A 329 -3.00 -6.14 -5.83
C THR A 329 -1.92 -5.51 -4.96
N ASN A 330 -1.09 -4.61 -5.51
CA ASN A 330 -0.07 -3.89 -4.73
C ASN A 330 -0.67 -2.73 -3.92
N ASN A 331 -1.68 -2.02 -4.44
CA ASN A 331 -2.48 -1.07 -3.66
C ASN A 331 -3.12 -1.76 -2.44
N THR A 332 -3.57 -3.01 -2.59
CA THR A 332 -4.02 -3.85 -1.48
C THR A 332 -2.87 -4.26 -0.55
N GLY A 333 -1.80 -4.84 -1.09
CA GLY A 333 -0.78 -5.54 -0.30
C GLY A 333 0.23 -4.64 0.40
N ASP A 334 0.69 -3.58 -0.25
CA ASP A 334 1.69 -2.64 0.30
C ASP A 334 0.99 -1.54 1.08
N ARG A 335 0.06 -0.83 0.42
CA ARG A 335 -0.54 0.39 0.96
C ARG A 335 -1.87 0.17 1.69
N GLN A 336 -2.50 -1.00 1.52
CA GLN A 336 -3.85 -1.31 2.02
C GLN A 336 -4.87 -0.20 1.73
N ASP A 337 -4.86 0.31 0.50
CA ASP A 337 -5.76 1.38 0.08
C ASP A 337 -7.22 1.02 0.31
N ALA A 338 -8.06 2.05 0.49
CA ALA A 338 -9.49 1.87 0.48
C ALA A 338 -9.91 1.29 -0.90
N PRO A 339 -10.79 0.28 -0.95
CA PRO A 339 -11.23 -0.32 -2.22
C PRO A 339 -11.73 0.70 -3.26
N THR A 340 -12.39 1.77 -2.79
CA THR A 340 -12.87 2.87 -3.62
C THR A 340 -11.74 3.69 -4.25
N ALA A 341 -10.63 3.89 -3.55
CA ALA A 341 -9.47 4.61 -4.07
C ALA A 341 -8.76 3.80 -5.17
N THR A 342 -8.54 2.50 -4.94
CA THR A 342 -7.97 1.62 -5.98
C THR A 342 -8.89 1.48 -7.18
N ALA A 343 -10.21 1.33 -6.97
CA ALA A 343 -11.18 1.32 -8.05
C ALA A 343 -11.18 2.63 -8.85
N ALA A 344 -11.03 3.79 -8.20
CA ALA A 344 -10.88 5.07 -8.89
C ALA A 344 -9.58 5.12 -9.73
N GLY A 345 -8.48 4.57 -9.22
CA GLY A 345 -7.23 4.40 -9.97
C GLY A 345 -7.42 3.55 -11.23
N ILE A 346 -8.09 2.40 -11.10
CA ILE A 346 -8.43 1.53 -12.24
C ILE A 346 -9.33 2.26 -13.24
N ARG A 347 -10.33 3.01 -12.77
CA ARG A 347 -11.18 3.82 -13.65
C ARG A 347 -10.35 4.84 -14.43
N ARG A 348 -9.44 5.53 -13.75
CA ARG A 348 -8.55 6.51 -14.39
C ARG A 348 -7.66 5.88 -15.47
N LEU A 349 -7.18 4.66 -15.25
CA LEU A 349 -6.43 3.90 -16.26
C LEU A 349 -7.28 3.54 -17.47
N ILE A 350 -8.53 3.09 -17.26
CA ILE A 350 -9.48 2.82 -18.35
C ILE A 350 -9.69 4.09 -19.19
N ASP A 351 -9.92 5.24 -18.54
CA ASP A 351 -10.11 6.51 -19.24
C ASP A 351 -8.84 6.93 -20.03
N GLU A 352 -7.64 6.78 -19.44
CA GLU A 352 -6.37 7.07 -20.13
C GLU A 352 -6.14 6.14 -21.34
N ILE A 353 -6.41 4.85 -21.20
CA ILE A 353 -6.31 3.88 -22.31
C ILE A 353 -7.28 4.25 -23.43
N ARG A 354 -8.54 4.60 -23.12
CA ARG A 354 -9.53 5.00 -24.14
C ARG A 354 -9.12 6.26 -24.90
N ILE A 355 -8.46 7.20 -24.23
CA ILE A 355 -7.95 8.42 -24.87
C ILE A 355 -6.81 8.08 -25.84
N ARG A 356 -5.86 7.25 -25.41
CA ARG A 356 -4.67 6.90 -26.21
C ARG A 356 -4.94 5.86 -27.29
N GLN A 357 -5.89 4.97 -27.04
CA GLN A 357 -6.20 3.79 -27.85
C GLN A 357 -7.72 3.68 -28.10
N PRO A 358 -8.33 4.66 -28.79
CA PRO A 358 -9.80 4.73 -28.96
C PRO A 358 -10.39 3.55 -29.74
N GLY A 359 -9.58 2.84 -30.53
CA GLY A 359 -9.99 1.64 -31.26
C GLY A 359 -9.86 0.33 -30.47
N SER A 360 -9.19 0.34 -29.31
CA SER A 360 -8.95 -0.86 -28.52
C SER A 360 -10.15 -1.18 -27.64
N LYS A 361 -10.56 -2.46 -27.61
CA LYS A 361 -11.44 -3.00 -26.57
C LYS A 361 -10.62 -3.24 -25.31
N ILE A 362 -11.17 -2.95 -24.15
CA ILE A 362 -10.50 -3.20 -22.86
C ILE A 362 -11.11 -4.46 -22.23
N LEU A 363 -10.29 -5.48 -22.04
CA LEU A 363 -10.62 -6.63 -21.20
C LEU A 363 -10.07 -6.38 -19.79
N LEU A 364 -10.93 -5.89 -18.91
CA LEU A 364 -10.61 -5.66 -17.50
C LEU A 364 -10.74 -6.98 -16.74
N LEU A 365 -9.63 -7.47 -16.19
CA LEU A 365 -9.66 -8.64 -15.32
C LEU A 365 -9.94 -8.23 -13.88
N ALA A 366 -10.68 -9.07 -13.17
CA ALA A 366 -10.70 -9.05 -11.71
C ALA A 366 -9.26 -9.17 -11.17
N ILE A 367 -8.95 -8.42 -10.10
CA ILE A 367 -7.71 -8.58 -9.36
C ILE A 367 -7.67 -10.01 -8.82
N PHE A 368 -6.59 -10.72 -9.11
CA PHE A 368 -6.46 -12.12 -8.77
C PHE A 368 -6.46 -12.37 -7.26
N PRO A 369 -6.82 -13.61 -6.88
CA PRO A 369 -6.73 -14.01 -5.50
C PRO A 369 -5.27 -14.01 -4.98
N ARG A 370 -5.03 -13.41 -3.80
CA ARG A 370 -3.83 -13.52 -2.92
C ARG A 370 -4.11 -14.15 -1.54
N ASP A 371 -3.10 -14.42 -0.72
CA ASP A 371 -3.23 -15.00 0.63
C ASP A 371 -3.69 -16.48 0.61
N PRO A 372 -3.22 -17.33 1.55
CA PRO A 372 -3.46 -18.77 1.49
C PRO A 372 -4.93 -19.17 1.67
N LYS A 373 -5.71 -18.40 2.43
CA LYS A 373 -7.09 -18.70 2.81
C LYS A 373 -8.07 -17.64 2.28
N PRO A 374 -9.34 -18.00 2.03
CA PRO A 374 -10.34 -17.08 1.50
C PRO A 374 -10.74 -15.95 2.46
N ASP A 375 -10.42 -16.05 3.75
CA ASP A 375 -10.65 -15.03 4.77
C ASP A 375 -9.45 -14.08 4.97
N GLY A 376 -8.40 -14.21 4.15
CA GLY A 376 -7.26 -13.30 4.18
C GLY A 376 -7.66 -11.84 3.94
N ARG A 377 -7.06 -10.91 4.69
CA ARG A 377 -7.32 -9.46 4.57
C ARG A 377 -7.12 -8.95 3.14
N GLY A 378 -6.06 -9.39 2.46
CA GLY A 378 -5.76 -9.02 1.08
C GLY A 378 -6.76 -9.62 0.09
N ARG A 379 -7.21 -10.86 0.32
CA ARG A 379 -8.33 -11.48 -0.44
C ARG A 379 -9.61 -10.65 -0.29
N ALA A 380 -9.97 -10.25 0.94
CA ALA A 380 -11.17 -9.45 1.19
C ALA A 380 -11.12 -8.09 0.45
N LEU A 381 -10.00 -7.38 0.56
CA LEU A 381 -9.80 -6.11 -0.15
C LEU A 381 -9.87 -6.26 -1.67
N ASN A 382 -9.20 -7.27 -2.25
CA ASN A 382 -9.30 -7.54 -3.69
C ASN A 382 -10.75 -7.84 -4.12
N ASN A 383 -11.51 -8.59 -3.32
CA ASN A 383 -12.91 -8.89 -3.59
C ASN A 383 -13.80 -7.64 -3.55
N GLU A 384 -13.60 -6.75 -2.59
CA GLU A 384 -14.31 -5.47 -2.51
C GLU A 384 -14.00 -4.57 -3.72
N ILE A 385 -12.74 -4.51 -4.15
CA ILE A 385 -12.34 -3.79 -5.37
C ILE A 385 -13.00 -4.43 -6.60
N ASN A 386 -12.96 -5.76 -6.72
CA ASN A 386 -13.57 -6.50 -7.82
C ASN A 386 -15.07 -6.26 -7.94
N ALA A 387 -15.78 -6.16 -6.81
CA ALA A 387 -17.20 -5.82 -6.79
C ALA A 387 -17.48 -4.43 -7.37
N LEU A 388 -16.59 -3.45 -7.12
CA LEU A 388 -16.70 -2.10 -7.66
C LEU A 388 -16.37 -2.05 -9.16
N ILE A 389 -15.21 -2.59 -9.56
CA ILE A 389 -14.71 -2.44 -10.94
C ILE A 389 -15.49 -3.27 -11.96
N ARG A 390 -16.22 -4.30 -11.52
CA ARG A 390 -17.18 -5.03 -12.37
C ARG A 390 -18.19 -4.07 -13.01
N GLY A 391 -18.59 -3.02 -12.28
CA GLY A 391 -19.50 -1.99 -12.78
C GLY A 391 -18.90 -1.04 -13.83
N PHE A 392 -17.60 -1.16 -14.15
CA PHE A 392 -16.98 -0.35 -15.19
C PHE A 392 -17.15 -0.93 -16.61
N ALA A 393 -17.60 -2.17 -16.72
CA ALA A 393 -17.90 -2.78 -18.01
C ALA A 393 -19.16 -2.14 -18.62
N ASP A 394 -19.04 -1.65 -19.85
CA ASP A 394 -20.17 -1.13 -20.65
C ASP A 394 -20.66 -2.16 -21.68
N GLY A 395 -19.93 -3.28 -21.86
CA GLY A 395 -20.27 -4.34 -22.81
C GLY A 395 -19.95 -3.98 -24.26
N GLU A 396 -19.45 -2.77 -24.52
CA GLU A 396 -19.10 -2.27 -25.85
C GLU A 396 -17.59 -2.11 -25.98
N VAL A 397 -17.00 -1.23 -25.16
CA VAL A 397 -15.57 -0.92 -25.13
C VAL A 397 -14.90 -1.64 -23.96
N VAL A 398 -15.50 -1.61 -22.78
CA VAL A 398 -14.94 -2.23 -21.56
C VAL A 398 -15.72 -3.50 -21.23
N HIS A 399 -14.99 -4.60 -21.11
CA HIS A 399 -15.50 -5.93 -20.80
C HIS A 399 -14.83 -6.43 -19.52
N PHE A 400 -15.61 -6.90 -18.55
CA PHE A 400 -15.08 -7.43 -17.29
C PHE A 400 -15.02 -8.96 -17.33
N LEU A 401 -13.94 -9.54 -16.81
CA LEU A 401 -13.80 -10.99 -16.65
C LEU A 401 -13.18 -11.33 -15.29
N ASP A 402 -13.84 -12.22 -14.55
CA ASP A 402 -13.33 -12.77 -13.31
C ASP A 402 -12.95 -14.24 -13.52
N ILE A 403 -11.67 -14.55 -13.33
CA ILE A 403 -11.13 -15.92 -13.42
C ILE A 403 -10.66 -16.44 -12.05
N GLY A 404 -10.97 -15.76 -10.94
CA GLY A 404 -10.45 -16.10 -9.62
C GLY A 404 -10.79 -17.54 -9.19
N ALA A 405 -11.96 -18.04 -9.58
CA ALA A 405 -12.36 -19.43 -9.34
C ALA A 405 -11.46 -20.45 -10.05
N SER A 406 -10.94 -20.13 -11.24
CA SER A 406 -10.00 -21.00 -11.98
C SER A 406 -8.62 -21.07 -11.33
N LEU A 407 -8.29 -20.10 -10.47
CA LEU A 407 -7.00 -20.00 -9.78
C LEU A 407 -7.05 -20.53 -8.34
N SER A 408 -8.23 -20.92 -7.85
CA SER A 408 -8.45 -21.34 -6.47
C SER A 408 -8.92 -22.80 -6.40
N ASN A 409 -8.62 -23.46 -5.29
CA ASN A 409 -9.23 -24.75 -4.97
C ASN A 409 -10.75 -24.59 -4.71
N PRO A 410 -11.53 -25.68 -4.75
CA PRO A 410 -12.97 -25.64 -4.45
C PRO A 410 -13.32 -25.08 -3.06
N ASP A 411 -12.41 -25.17 -2.08
CA ASP A 411 -12.56 -24.61 -0.74
C ASP A 411 -12.12 -23.12 -0.65
N GLY A 412 -11.73 -22.51 -1.77
CA GLY A 412 -11.26 -21.13 -1.86
C GLY A 412 -9.79 -20.92 -1.46
N THR A 413 -9.06 -21.98 -1.08
CA THR A 413 -7.63 -21.89 -0.78
C THR A 413 -6.78 -21.79 -2.04
N LEU A 414 -5.58 -21.20 -1.89
CA LEU A 414 -4.60 -21.14 -2.97
C LEU A 414 -3.56 -22.24 -2.84
N SER A 415 -3.42 -23.04 -3.90
CA SER A 415 -2.41 -24.10 -3.99
C SER A 415 -1.03 -23.51 -4.32
N PRO A 416 0.06 -23.97 -3.67
CA PRO A 416 1.43 -23.65 -4.09
C PRO A 416 1.77 -24.10 -5.51
N GLU A 417 1.04 -25.07 -6.07
CA GLU A 417 1.23 -25.48 -7.46
C GLU A 417 0.73 -24.42 -8.46
N VAL A 418 -0.26 -23.61 -8.08
CA VAL A 418 -0.83 -22.53 -8.89
C VAL A 418 -0.18 -21.19 -8.55
N MET A 419 -0.01 -20.91 -7.25
CA MET A 419 0.62 -19.70 -6.72
C MET A 419 1.62 -20.06 -5.61
N PRO A 420 2.91 -20.30 -5.93
CA PRO A 420 3.91 -20.80 -4.99
C PRO A 420 4.03 -20.00 -3.69
N ASP A 421 3.92 -18.68 -3.78
CA ASP A 421 3.97 -17.72 -2.67
C ASP A 421 2.59 -17.16 -2.29
N ARG A 422 1.51 -17.73 -2.84
CA ARG A 422 0.12 -17.26 -2.67
C ARG A 422 -0.14 -15.85 -3.21
N LEU A 423 0.64 -15.43 -4.21
CA LEU A 423 0.44 -14.18 -4.94
C LEU A 423 0.77 -14.32 -6.43
N HIS A 424 1.99 -14.74 -6.76
CA HIS A 424 2.48 -14.87 -8.13
C HIS A 424 2.16 -16.24 -8.71
N LEU A 425 1.83 -16.29 -10.00
CA LEU A 425 1.48 -17.52 -10.69
C LEU A 425 2.73 -18.36 -11.01
N SER A 426 2.62 -19.68 -10.86
CA SER A 426 3.50 -20.64 -11.53
C SER A 426 3.16 -20.75 -13.01
N GLU A 427 3.95 -21.50 -13.80
CA GLU A 427 3.58 -21.83 -15.18
C GLU A 427 2.18 -22.46 -15.28
N ARG A 428 1.82 -23.33 -14.33
CA ARG A 428 0.46 -23.92 -14.24
C ARG A 428 -0.60 -22.83 -14.01
N GLY A 429 -0.31 -21.87 -13.14
CA GLY A 429 -1.18 -20.72 -12.91
C GLY A 429 -1.37 -19.86 -14.16
N TYR A 430 -0.30 -19.59 -14.92
CA TYR A 430 -0.38 -18.88 -16.19
C TYR A 430 -1.18 -19.65 -17.24
N ARG A 431 -1.07 -20.99 -17.29
CA ARG A 431 -1.90 -21.82 -18.18
C ARG A 431 -3.38 -21.71 -17.84
N LEU A 432 -3.74 -21.77 -16.56
CA LEU A 432 -5.12 -21.58 -16.10
C LEU A 432 -5.65 -20.18 -16.44
N TRP A 433 -4.83 -19.14 -16.32
CA TRP A 433 -5.18 -17.79 -16.76
C TRP A 433 -5.45 -17.77 -18.27
N ALA A 434 -4.52 -18.26 -19.10
CA ALA A 434 -4.69 -18.28 -20.54
C ALA A 434 -5.96 -19.03 -20.96
N GLU A 435 -6.17 -20.25 -20.45
CA GLU A 435 -7.34 -21.09 -20.77
C GLU A 435 -8.66 -20.41 -20.38
N ALA A 436 -8.75 -19.84 -19.17
CA ALA A 436 -9.98 -19.21 -18.69
C ALA A 436 -10.30 -17.90 -19.42
N MET A 437 -9.28 -17.16 -19.86
CA MET A 437 -9.45 -15.87 -20.54
C MET A 437 -9.68 -16.00 -22.05
N ASN A 438 -9.08 -17.02 -22.68
CA ASN A 438 -9.00 -17.13 -24.14
C ASN A 438 -10.36 -17.05 -24.86
N PRO A 439 -11.46 -17.69 -24.41
CA PRO A 439 -12.76 -17.57 -25.10
C PRO A 439 -13.24 -16.12 -25.22
N THR A 440 -13.10 -15.34 -24.15
CA THR A 440 -13.48 -13.92 -24.14
C THR A 440 -12.54 -13.08 -25.00
N LEU A 441 -11.23 -13.32 -24.91
CA LEU A 441 -10.24 -12.61 -25.71
C LEU A 441 -10.46 -12.80 -27.21
N LEU A 442 -10.72 -14.03 -27.67
CA LEU A 442 -10.96 -14.31 -29.09
C LEU A 442 -12.23 -13.66 -29.62
N ARG A 443 -13.31 -13.69 -28.83
CA ARG A 443 -14.55 -12.98 -29.17
C ARG A 443 -14.30 -11.48 -29.37
N LEU A 444 -13.48 -10.86 -28.52
CA LEU A 444 -13.16 -9.43 -28.62
C LEU A 444 -12.25 -9.13 -29.82
N LEU A 445 -11.29 -10.00 -30.10
CA LEU A 445 -10.42 -9.88 -31.28
C LEU A 445 -11.21 -10.01 -32.58
N GLU A 446 -12.20 -10.90 -32.63
CA GLU A 446 -13.12 -11.07 -33.76
C GLU A 446 -14.05 -9.86 -33.94
N ALA A 447 -14.60 -9.34 -32.85
CA ALA A 447 -15.48 -8.16 -32.88
C ALA A 447 -14.74 -6.85 -33.24
N SER A 448 -13.41 -6.87 -33.22
CA SER A 448 -12.55 -5.73 -33.58
C SER A 448 -11.93 -5.86 -34.98
N ARG A 449 -12.41 -6.80 -35.79
CA ARG A 449 -11.98 -7.01 -37.18
C ARG A 449 -12.63 -6.02 -38.14
#